data_AF-A0A1B6MD96-F1
#
_entry.id   AF-A0A1B6MD96-F1
#
_cell.length_a   1.000
_cell.length_b   1.000
_cell.length_c   1.000
_cell.angle_alpha   90.00
_cell.angle_beta   90.00
_cell.angle_gamma   90.00
#
_symmetry.space_group_name_H-M   'P 1'
#
loop_
_entity.id
_entity.type
_entity.pdbx_description
1 polymer ?
#
loop_
_entity_poly.entity_id
_entity_poly.type
_entity_poly.pdbx_seq_one_letter_code
_entity_poly.pdbx_strand_id
1 'polypeptide(L)'
;MTDCKLCKRRVCAKDILEHVKQQHPLCRIFTGEVEGMRLADFEYGEQGEWFAPFVVHGQFLWEVTSIDPASKLLIETFYAVPNGKPKDKLYCEVMLDSEETKFVSKINLNLDPDVDDDENSIIIPWRTVPNYVDSDGNFVYKIHITKK
;
A
#
# COMPACT_ATOMS: atom_id res chain seq x y z
N MET A 1 -20.68 0.59 2.91
CA MET A 1 -20.10 -0.76 3.06
C MET A 1 -18.74 -0.75 2.37
N THR A 2 -17.83 -1.66 2.73
CA THR A 2 -16.53 -1.83 2.05
C THR A 2 -16.16 -3.31 2.04
N ASP A 3 -15.29 -3.71 1.12
CA ASP A 3 -14.76 -5.06 1.03
C ASP A 3 -13.42 -5.17 1.78
N CYS A 4 -13.28 -6.19 2.61
CA CYS A 4 -11.97 -6.53 3.17
C CYS A 4 -11.08 -7.08 2.04
N LYS A 5 -9.93 -6.45 1.76
CA LYS A 5 -9.05 -6.89 0.66
C LYS A 5 -8.46 -8.30 0.89
N LEU A 6 -8.33 -8.72 2.16
CA LEU A 6 -7.75 -10.00 2.59
C LEU A 6 -8.70 -11.21 2.46
N CYS A 7 -10.01 -11.06 2.75
CA CYS A 7 -10.98 -12.17 2.65
C CYS A 7 -12.18 -11.89 1.75
N LYS A 8 -12.24 -10.71 1.11
CA LYS A 8 -13.33 -10.24 0.24
C LYS A 8 -14.71 -10.18 0.91
N ARG A 9 -14.79 -10.29 2.25
CA ARG A 9 -16.05 -10.13 2.99
C ARG A 9 -16.47 -8.66 3.00
N ARG A 10 -17.75 -8.40 2.71
CA ARG A 10 -18.37 -7.09 2.90
C ARG A 10 -18.60 -6.79 4.38
N VAL A 11 -18.12 -5.64 4.83
CA VAL A 11 -18.30 -5.14 6.19
C VAL A 11 -18.69 -3.67 6.18
N CYS A 12 -19.20 -3.18 7.32
CA CYS A 12 -19.41 -1.74 7.47
C CYS A 12 -18.03 -1.06 7.49
N ALA A 13 -17.91 0.09 6.83
CA ALA A 13 -16.61 0.75 6.68
C ALA A 13 -16.02 1.21 8.03
N LYS A 14 -16.87 1.65 8.96
CA LYS A 14 -16.46 1.95 10.36
C LYS A 14 -15.93 0.72 11.13
N ASP A 15 -16.32 -0.48 10.73
CA ASP A 15 -16.00 -1.73 11.43
C ASP A 15 -14.85 -2.49 10.74
N ILE A 16 -14.29 -1.97 9.63
CA ILE A 16 -13.23 -2.64 8.86
C ILE A 16 -12.00 -2.93 9.72
N LEU A 17 -11.62 -1.98 10.58
CA LEU A 17 -10.45 -2.11 11.43
C LEU A 17 -10.64 -3.23 12.46
N GLU A 18 -11.83 -3.29 13.08
CA GLU A 18 -12.16 -4.36 14.02
C GLU A 18 -12.22 -5.72 13.30
N HIS A 19 -12.82 -5.76 12.11
CA HIS A 19 -12.85 -6.96 11.28
C HIS A 19 -11.44 -7.48 10.97
N VAL A 20 -10.52 -6.63 10.52
CA VAL A 20 -9.13 -7.03 10.24
C VAL A 20 -8.45 -7.58 11.51
N LYS A 21 -8.60 -6.90 12.65
CA LYS A 21 -8.01 -7.36 13.93
C LYS A 21 -8.54 -8.72 14.38
N GLN A 22 -9.84 -8.98 14.21
CA GLN A 22 -10.46 -10.21 14.70
C GLN A 22 -10.31 -11.39 13.74
N GLN A 23 -10.45 -11.15 12.44
CA GLN A 23 -10.49 -12.20 11.42
C GLN A 23 -9.14 -12.43 10.74
N HIS A 24 -8.21 -11.47 10.84
CA HIS A 24 -6.86 -11.54 10.29
C HIS A 24 -5.83 -11.20 11.38
N PRO A 25 -5.77 -11.94 12.50
CA PRO A 25 -4.94 -11.58 13.66
C PRO A 25 -3.43 -11.63 13.37
N LEU A 26 -3.02 -12.37 12.34
CA LEU A 26 -1.63 -12.41 11.86
C LEU A 26 -1.28 -11.26 10.92
N CYS A 27 -2.28 -10.54 10.41
CA CYS A 27 -2.05 -9.39 9.53
C CYS A 27 -1.62 -8.20 10.39
N ARG A 28 -0.41 -7.70 10.11
CA ARG A 28 0.08 -6.49 10.73
C ARG A 28 -0.66 -5.27 10.17
N ILE A 29 -1.19 -4.45 11.06
CA ILE A 29 -1.76 -3.14 10.71
C ILE A 29 -0.69 -2.09 10.93
N PHE A 30 -0.36 -1.35 9.87
CA PHE A 30 0.70 -0.37 9.87
C PHE A 30 0.21 1.01 10.31
N THR A 31 1.12 1.77 10.90
CA THR A 31 0.95 3.20 11.18
C THR A 31 1.69 4.01 10.11
N GLY A 32 1.62 5.34 10.17
CA GLY A 32 2.14 6.22 9.12
C GLY A 32 3.65 6.17 8.84
N GLU A 33 4.45 5.32 9.47
CA GLU A 33 5.88 5.20 9.18
C GLU A 33 6.28 3.72 9.22
N VAL A 34 6.86 3.24 8.12
CA VAL A 34 7.29 1.85 7.95
C VAL A 34 8.62 1.81 7.20
N GLU A 35 9.68 1.42 7.90
CA GLU A 35 11.07 1.45 7.40
C GLU A 35 11.52 0.20 6.63
N GLY A 36 10.66 -0.79 6.43
CA GLY A 36 11.04 -2.03 5.75
C GLY A 36 9.85 -2.96 5.54
N MET A 37 8.94 -2.55 4.66
CA MET A 37 7.94 -3.45 4.11
C MET A 37 8.60 -4.47 3.20
N ARG A 38 8.08 -5.70 3.23
CA ARG A 38 8.54 -6.82 2.41
C ARG A 38 7.34 -7.48 1.79
N LEU A 39 7.38 -7.71 0.49
CA LEU A 39 6.38 -8.50 -0.21
C LEU A 39 6.74 -9.98 -0.04
N ALA A 40 6.00 -10.67 0.84
CA ALA A 40 6.17 -12.11 1.03
C ALA A 40 5.82 -12.86 -0.27
N ASP A 41 6.59 -13.91 -0.58
CA ASP A 41 6.42 -14.73 -1.80
C ASP A 41 6.54 -13.92 -3.10
N PHE A 42 7.26 -12.79 -3.07
CA PHE A 42 7.59 -12.05 -4.29
C PHE A 42 8.52 -12.87 -5.19
N GLU A 43 8.12 -13.01 -6.45
CA GLU A 43 8.94 -13.62 -7.50
C GLU A 43 9.09 -12.65 -8.67
N TYR A 44 10.33 -12.29 -8.99
CA TYR A 44 10.60 -11.38 -10.11
C TYR A 44 10.24 -12.05 -11.44
N GLY A 45 9.23 -11.49 -12.11
CA GLY A 45 8.76 -11.91 -13.43
C GLY A 45 7.35 -12.46 -13.40
N GLU A 46 6.84 -12.76 -12.20
CA GLU A 46 5.50 -13.26 -11.97
C GLU A 46 4.52 -12.13 -11.65
N GLN A 47 3.25 -12.38 -11.97
CA GLN A 47 2.16 -11.50 -11.56
C GLN A 47 1.90 -11.69 -10.06
N GLY A 48 1.63 -10.60 -9.35
CA GLY A 48 1.31 -10.67 -7.93
C GLY A 48 0.50 -9.47 -7.44
N GLU A 49 -0.20 -9.67 -6.34
CA GLU A 49 -0.99 -8.64 -5.66
C GLU A 49 -0.86 -8.82 -4.14
N TRP A 50 -0.50 -7.75 -3.44
CA TRP A 50 -0.31 -7.72 -2.00
C TRP A 50 -1.16 -6.62 -1.38
N PHE A 51 -1.60 -6.82 -0.14
CA PHE A 51 -2.46 -5.88 0.56
C PHE A 51 -1.91 -5.59 1.95
N ALA A 52 -1.68 -4.32 2.26
CA ALA A 52 -1.29 -3.89 3.59
C ALA A 52 -2.33 -2.90 4.18
N PRO A 53 -2.89 -3.19 5.37
CA PRO A 53 -3.78 -2.24 6.03
C PRO A 53 -2.99 -1.18 6.81
N PHE A 54 -3.35 0.08 6.61
CA PHE A 54 -2.80 1.22 7.33
C PHE A 54 -3.88 1.92 8.16
N VAL A 55 -3.53 2.37 9.36
CA VAL A 55 -4.33 3.30 10.16
C VAL A 55 -3.51 4.53 10.45
N VAL A 56 -3.85 5.62 9.79
CA VAL A 56 -3.13 6.88 9.85
C VAL A 56 -4.10 7.96 10.31
N HIS A 57 -3.87 8.46 11.52
CA HIS A 57 -4.68 9.52 12.12
C HIS A 57 -6.20 9.27 12.12
N GLY A 58 -6.60 8.01 12.35
CA GLY A 58 -8.00 7.59 12.40
C GLY A 58 -8.61 7.28 11.02
N GLN A 59 -7.89 7.51 9.94
CA GLN A 59 -8.25 7.06 8.60
C GLN A 59 -7.67 5.66 8.35
N PHE A 60 -8.52 4.74 7.87
CA PHE A 60 -8.09 3.43 7.42
C PHE A 60 -7.79 3.48 5.92
N LEU A 61 -6.65 2.96 5.51
CA LEU A 61 -6.22 2.86 4.11
C LEU A 61 -5.85 1.42 3.80
N TRP A 62 -6.13 0.99 2.57
CA TRP A 62 -5.48 -0.18 1.98
C TRP A 62 -4.36 0.31 1.09
N GLU A 63 -3.15 -0.14 1.34
CA GLU A 63 -2.10 -0.16 0.32
C GLU A 63 -2.25 -1.46 -0.47
N VAL A 64 -2.20 -1.34 -1.78
CA VAL A 64 -2.27 -2.46 -2.72
C VAL A 64 -1.06 -2.37 -3.63
N THR A 65 -0.12 -3.28 -3.47
CA THR A 65 0.97 -3.45 -4.43
C THR A 65 0.52 -4.45 -5.48
N SER A 66 0.61 -4.08 -6.75
CA SER A 66 0.34 -4.98 -7.88
C SER A 66 1.53 -5.00 -8.83
N ILE A 67 1.81 -6.18 -9.37
CA ILE A 67 2.83 -6.39 -10.40
C ILE A 67 2.13 -6.99 -11.60
N ASP A 68 2.27 -6.31 -12.74
CA ASP A 68 1.89 -6.87 -14.03
C ASP A 68 3.11 -6.89 -14.97
N PRO A 69 3.70 -8.08 -15.19
CA PRO A 69 4.85 -8.22 -16.07
C PRO A 69 4.56 -7.80 -17.52
N ALA A 70 3.30 -7.87 -17.98
CA ALA A 70 2.93 -7.50 -19.34
C ALA A 70 2.99 -5.97 -19.56
N SER A 71 2.44 -5.20 -18.62
CA SER A 71 2.58 -3.74 -18.63
C SER A 71 3.98 -3.26 -18.22
N LYS A 72 4.80 -4.14 -17.62
CA LYS A 72 6.15 -3.82 -17.10
C LYS A 72 6.10 -2.72 -16.05
N LEU A 73 5.10 -2.78 -15.17
CA LEU A 73 4.93 -1.84 -14.06
C LEU A 73 4.74 -2.61 -12.75
N LEU A 74 5.34 -2.06 -11.69
CA LEU A 74 4.91 -2.31 -10.32
C LEU A 74 4.16 -1.06 -9.87
N ILE A 75 2.96 -1.24 -9.32
CA ILE A 75 2.06 -0.13 -8.96
C ILE A 75 1.68 -0.30 -7.49
N GLU A 76 1.93 0.73 -6.69
CA GLU A 76 1.42 0.84 -5.33
C GLU A 76 0.24 1.82 -5.31
N THR A 77 -0.96 1.33 -5.00
CA THR A 77 -2.20 2.13 -4.97
C THR A 77 -2.75 2.21 -3.56
N PHE A 78 -3.14 3.41 -3.13
CA PHE A 78 -3.69 3.65 -1.79
C PHE A 78 -5.20 3.92 -1.85
N TYR A 79 -5.99 3.04 -1.26
CA TYR A 79 -7.45 3.16 -1.19
C TYR A 79 -7.90 3.60 0.18
N ALA A 80 -8.55 4.76 0.26
CA ALA A 80 -9.18 5.21 1.50
C ALA A 80 -10.50 4.47 1.76
N VAL A 81 -10.65 3.89 2.96
CA VAL A 81 -11.92 3.31 3.36
C VAL A 81 -12.84 4.42 3.91
N PRO A 82 -14.07 4.59 3.38
CA PRO A 82 -14.93 5.71 3.76
C PRO A 82 -15.39 5.62 5.21
N ASN A 83 -14.86 6.48 6.08
CA ASN A 83 -15.22 6.53 7.51
C ASN A 83 -15.61 7.94 7.95
N GLY A 84 -16.64 8.49 7.29
CA GLY A 84 -17.03 9.89 7.45
C GLY A 84 -16.17 10.83 6.62
N LYS A 85 -16.31 12.15 6.85
CA LYS A 85 -15.55 13.15 6.09
C LYS A 85 -14.09 13.17 6.58
N PRO A 86 -13.10 12.99 5.69
CA PRO A 86 -11.70 13.11 6.06
C PRO A 86 -11.44 14.50 6.64
N LYS A 87 -10.82 14.55 7.81
CA LYS A 87 -10.53 15.81 8.51
C LYS A 87 -9.21 16.43 8.06
N ASP A 88 -8.29 15.58 7.61
CA ASP A 88 -6.92 15.94 7.31
C ASP A 88 -6.57 15.61 5.87
N LYS A 89 -5.58 16.32 5.34
CA LYS A 89 -4.93 15.95 4.08
C LYS A 89 -3.76 15.03 4.41
N LEU A 90 -3.70 13.89 3.72
CA LEU A 90 -2.62 12.94 3.89
C LEU A 90 -1.67 12.99 2.70
N TYR A 91 -0.39 12.79 2.99
CA TYR A 91 0.68 12.65 2.00
C TYR A 91 1.27 11.27 2.16
N CYS A 92 1.50 10.57 1.06
CA CYS A 92 2.22 9.31 1.05
C CYS A 92 3.57 9.52 0.37
N GLU A 93 4.63 9.05 0.99
CA GLU A 93 5.97 8.97 0.43
C GLU A 93 6.42 7.51 0.43
N VAL A 94 6.76 7.01 -0.76
CA VAL A 94 7.30 5.66 -0.96
C VAL A 94 8.77 5.81 -1.31
N MET A 95 9.62 5.05 -0.63
CA MET A 95 11.05 5.05 -0.84
C MET A 95 11.57 3.64 -1.08
N LEU A 96 12.42 3.51 -2.09
CA LEU A 96 13.19 2.31 -2.39
C LEU A 96 14.67 2.71 -2.33
N ASP A 97 15.43 2.05 -1.48
CA ASP A 97 16.87 2.30 -1.34
C ASP A 97 17.63 1.02 -1.72
N SER A 98 18.62 1.15 -2.60
CA SER A 98 19.67 0.15 -2.83
C SER A 98 21.04 0.78 -2.65
N GLU A 99 22.11 -0.02 -2.74
CA GLU A 99 23.48 0.53 -2.64
C GLU A 99 23.79 1.54 -3.74
N GLU A 100 23.25 1.33 -4.95
CA GLU A 100 23.56 2.13 -6.14
C GLU A 100 22.47 3.13 -6.51
N THR A 101 21.21 2.85 -6.16
CA THR A 101 20.06 3.61 -6.64
C THR A 101 19.08 3.92 -5.51
N LYS A 102 18.45 5.09 -5.61
CA LYS A 102 17.37 5.51 -4.73
C LYS A 102 16.19 5.99 -5.56
N PHE A 103 15.01 5.47 -5.25
CA PHE A 103 13.75 5.96 -5.77
C PHE A 103 12.93 6.56 -4.62
N VAL A 104 12.39 7.74 -4.84
CA VAL A 104 11.48 8.41 -3.91
C VAL A 104 10.33 8.97 -4.72
N SER A 105 9.10 8.61 -4.33
CA SER A 105 7.89 9.18 -4.89
C SER A 105 7.01 9.71 -3.78
N LYS A 106 6.36 10.84 -4.01
CA LYS A 106 5.49 11.50 -3.04
C LYS A 106 4.20 11.94 -3.71
N ILE A 107 3.07 11.53 -3.16
CA ILE A 107 1.74 11.87 -3.65
C ILE A 107 0.87 12.48 -2.54
N ASN A 108 -0.10 13.30 -2.95
CA ASN A 108 -1.20 13.68 -2.07
C ASN A 108 -2.24 12.55 -2.14
N LEU A 109 -2.67 12.01 -1.01
CA LEU A 109 -3.74 11.02 -1.02
C LEU A 109 -5.09 11.72 -1.18
N ASN A 110 -5.80 11.40 -2.25
CA ASN A 110 -7.22 11.70 -2.38
C ASN A 110 -8.00 10.71 -1.52
N LEU A 111 -8.70 11.24 -0.51
CA LEU A 111 -9.45 10.44 0.47
C LEU A 111 -10.93 10.27 0.08
N ASP A 112 -11.30 10.71 -1.12
CA ASP A 112 -12.59 10.37 -1.73
C ASP A 112 -12.57 8.86 -2.10
N PRO A 113 -13.52 8.06 -1.60
CA PRO A 113 -13.58 6.63 -1.93
C PRO A 113 -13.87 6.34 -3.40
N ASP A 114 -14.37 7.31 -4.17
CA ASP A 114 -14.76 7.16 -5.58
C ASP A 114 -13.74 7.81 -6.55
N VAL A 115 -12.54 8.14 -6.07
CA VAL A 115 -11.44 8.68 -6.90
C VAL A 115 -10.92 7.62 -7.87
N ASP A 116 -10.44 8.07 -9.02
CA ASP A 116 -9.67 7.24 -9.96
C ASP A 116 -8.40 6.69 -9.28
N ASP A 117 -8.12 5.40 -9.50
CA ASP A 117 -6.97 4.70 -8.95
C ASP A 117 -5.64 5.39 -9.32
N ASP A 118 -5.58 6.02 -10.49
CA ASP A 118 -4.39 6.73 -10.97
C ASP A 118 -3.97 7.90 -10.05
N GLU A 119 -4.92 8.56 -9.36
CA GLU A 119 -4.60 9.69 -8.47
C GLU A 119 -3.86 9.26 -7.20
N ASN A 120 -4.10 8.04 -6.74
CA ASN A 120 -3.52 7.48 -5.52
C ASN A 120 -2.47 6.42 -5.80
N SER A 121 -1.91 6.39 -7.01
CA SER A 121 -0.96 5.39 -7.45
C SER A 121 0.46 5.93 -7.57
N ILE A 122 1.42 5.11 -7.17
CA ILE A 122 2.85 5.29 -7.41
C ILE A 122 3.31 4.19 -8.35
N ILE A 123 3.85 4.60 -9.50
CA ILE A 123 4.30 3.69 -10.55
C ILE A 123 5.82 3.56 -10.48
N ILE A 124 6.29 2.33 -10.28
CA ILE A 124 7.70 1.96 -10.24
C ILE A 124 8.02 1.20 -11.54
N PRO A 125 8.96 1.71 -12.38
CA PRO A 125 9.32 1.04 -13.61
C PRO A 125 9.88 -0.36 -13.33
N TRP A 126 9.29 -1.39 -13.94
CA TRP A 126 9.63 -2.79 -13.67
C TRP A 126 11.12 -3.11 -13.82
N ARG A 127 11.78 -2.51 -14.82
CA ARG A 127 13.22 -2.67 -15.05
C ARG A 127 14.11 -2.27 -13.86
N THR A 128 13.58 -1.49 -12.92
CA THR A 128 14.30 -1.04 -11.72
C THR A 128 14.02 -1.91 -10.50
N VAL A 129 12.96 -2.71 -10.53
CA VAL A 129 12.56 -3.58 -9.41
C VAL A 129 13.68 -4.49 -8.93
N PRO A 130 14.51 -5.13 -9.80
CA PRO A 130 15.62 -5.98 -9.33
C PRO A 130 16.62 -5.26 -8.42
N ASN A 131 16.75 -3.94 -8.52
CA ASN A 131 17.67 -3.18 -7.68
C ASN A 131 17.20 -3.11 -6.22
N TYR A 132 15.92 -3.36 -5.95
CA TYR A 132 15.29 -3.19 -4.64
C TYR A 132 14.83 -4.52 -4.04
N VAL A 133 15.38 -5.63 -4.54
CA VAL A 133 15.18 -6.97 -4.00
C VAL A 133 16.31 -7.28 -3.02
N ASP A 134 15.98 -7.72 -1.81
CA ASP A 134 16.96 -8.10 -0.79
C ASP A 134 17.63 -9.45 -1.08
N SER A 135 18.62 -9.82 -0.27
CA SER A 135 19.36 -11.08 -0.41
C SER A 135 18.49 -12.33 -0.25
N ASP A 136 17.34 -12.19 0.39
CA ASP A 136 16.37 -13.27 0.61
C ASP A 136 15.33 -13.33 -0.53
N GLY A 137 15.46 -12.46 -1.55
CA GLY A 137 14.57 -12.42 -2.71
C GLY A 137 13.32 -11.57 -2.52
N ASN A 138 13.19 -10.81 -1.44
CA ASN A 138 12.00 -9.99 -1.18
C ASN A 138 12.14 -8.60 -1.78
N PHE A 139 11.09 -8.08 -2.40
CA PHE A 139 11.02 -6.66 -2.72
C PHE A 139 10.85 -5.83 -1.44
N VAL A 140 11.75 -4.87 -1.22
CA VAL A 140 11.80 -4.06 0.01
C VAL A 140 11.57 -2.59 -0.29
N TYR A 141 10.69 -1.99 0.51
CA TYR A 141 10.29 -0.60 0.36
C TYR A 141 9.91 0.02 1.69
N LYS A 142 9.91 1.35 1.74
CA LYS A 142 9.52 2.15 2.90
C LYS A 142 8.32 2.99 2.54
N ILE A 143 7.43 3.17 3.52
CA ILE A 143 6.26 4.04 3.37
C ILE A 143 6.21 5.01 4.53
N HIS A 144 6.04 6.29 4.21
CA HIS A 144 5.75 7.34 5.18
C HIS A 144 4.47 8.09 4.78
N ILE A 145 3.41 7.91 5.58
CA ILE A 145 2.13 8.60 5.45
C ILE A 145 1.97 9.63 6.58
N THR A 146 1.88 10.90 6.23
CA THR A 146 1.81 12.02 7.18
C THR A 146 0.61 12.93 6.94
N LYS A 147 0.21 13.66 7.99
CA LYS A 147 -0.63 14.86 7.85
C LYS A 147 0.17 16.04 7.32
N LYS A 148 -0.56 16.95 6.69
CA LYS A 148 -0.14 18.34 6.47
C LYS A 148 -0.85 19.30 7.39
#